data_AF-A0A843TA49-F1
#
_entry.id   AF-A0A843TA49-F1
#
_cell.length_a   1.000
_cell.length_b   1.000
_cell.length_c   1.000
_cell.angle_alpha   90.00
_cell.angle_beta   90.00
_cell.angle_gamma   90.00
#
_symmetry.space_group_name_H-M   'P 1'
#
loop_
_entity.id
_entity.type
_entity.pdbx_description
1 polymer ?
#
loop_
_entity_poly.entity_id
_entity_poly.type
_entity_poly.pdbx_seq_one_letter_code
_entity_poly.pdbx_strand_id
1 'polypeptide(L)' 'MNRPLKDLLLPKISLIGAVIRGSEVVFGSGETVLRPGDELLVVSRPEALGKLEKLLS' A
#
# COMPACT_ATOMS: atom_id res chain seq x y z
N MET A 1 -5.76 -8.30 7.15
CA MET A 1 -4.98 -9.01 6.11
C MET A 1 -3.56 -9.22 6.62
N ASN A 2 -2.88 -10.29 6.20
CA ASN A 2 -1.49 -10.61 6.57
C ASN A 2 -0.77 -11.04 5.27
N ARG A 3 -0.64 -10.11 4.32
CA ARG A 3 -0.07 -10.34 3.00
C ARG A 3 1.10 -9.38 2.73
N PRO A 4 2.19 -9.84 2.11
CA PRO A 4 3.29 -8.98 1.72
C PRO A 4 2.90 -8.09 0.53
N LEU A 5 3.51 -6.91 0.42
CA LEU A 5 3.20 -5.93 -0.63
C LEU A 5 3.39 -6.48 -2.06
N LYS A 6 4.37 -7.38 -2.26
CA LYS A 6 4.64 -7.99 -3.58
C LYS A 6 3.49 -8.85 -4.11
N ASP A 7 2.63 -9.34 -3.23
CA ASP A 7 1.49 -10.19 -3.60
C ASP A 7 0.23 -9.35 -3.89
N LEU A 8 0.29 -8.03 -3.66
CA LEU A 8 -0.78 -7.12 -4.02
C LEU A 8 -0.73 -6.82 -5.51
N LEU A 9 -1.87 -6.99 -6.18
CA LEU A 9 -2.05 -6.56 -7.56
C LEU A 9 -2.23 -5.04 -7.61
N LEU A 10 -1.12 -4.33 -7.40
CA LEU A 10 -1.10 -2.88 -7.51
C LEU A 10 -1.41 -2.47 -8.97
N PRO A 11 -2.16 -1.38 -9.17
CA PRO A 11 -2.33 -0.82 -10.50
C PRO A 11 -0.97 -0.50 -11.13
N LYS A 12 -0.84 -0.64 -12.46
CA LYS A 12 0.42 -0.53 -13.22
C LYS A 12 1.19 0.80 -13.06
N ILE A 13 0.65 1.76 -12.33
CA ILE A 13 1.24 3.09 -12.13
C ILE A 13 1.00 3.58 -10.70
N SER A 14 1.25 2.70 -9.73
CA SER A 14 1.15 2.98 -8.30
C SER A 14 2.38 2.45 -7.57
N LEU A 15 2.92 3.25 -6.65
CA LEU A 15 4.05 2.92 -5.79
C LEU A 15 3.64 3.16 -4.33
N ILE A 16 3.80 2.15 -3.49
CA ILE A 16 3.71 2.32 -2.03
C ILE A 16 5.09 2.77 -1.55
N GLY A 17 5.19 4.04 -1.14
CA GLY A 17 6.44 4.61 -0.64
C GLY A 17 6.70 4.23 0.82
N ALA A 18 5.66 4.24 1.64
CA ALA A 18 5.76 3.93 3.06
C ALA A 18 4.46 3.39 3.64
N VAL A 19 4.62 2.62 4.71
CA VAL A 19 3.55 2.19 5.61
C VAL A 19 3.72 2.95 6.92
N ILE A 20 2.70 3.69 7.33
CA ILE A 20 2.64 4.41 8.60
C ILE A 20 1.87 3.53 9.57
N ARG A 21 2.50 3.16 10.68
CA ARG A 21 1.92 2.28 11.71
C ARG A 21 1.98 2.99 13.05
N GLY A 22 0.88 3.63 13.43
CA GLY A 22 0.87 4.51 14.60
C GLY A 22 1.85 5.67 14.42
N SER A 23 2.89 5.74 15.24
CA SER A 23 3.93 6.78 15.16
C SER A 23 5.17 6.36 14.37
N GLU A 24 5.20 5.16 13.79
CA GLU A 24 6.35 4.64 13.05
C GLU A 24 6.13 4.70 11.53
N VAL A 25 7.19 5.03 10.79
CA VAL A 25 7.23 4.98 9.33
C VAL A 25 8.10 3.81 8.90
N VAL A 26 7.51 2.86 8.17
CA VAL A 26 8.17 1.69 7.59
C VAL A 26 8.29 1.88 6.09
N PHE A 27 9.50 1.91 5.56
CA PHE A 27 9.70 1.99 4.11
C PHE A 27 9.13 0.75 3.42
N GLY A 28 8.32 0.97 2.38
CA GLY A 28 7.67 -0.10 1.64
C GLY A 28 8.70 -0.95 0.89
N SER A 29 8.74 -2.24 1.20
CA SER A 29 9.46 -3.25 0.44
C SER A 29 8.48 -4.34 0.00
N GLY A 30 8.86 -5.14 -1.00
CA GLY A 30 8.01 -6.28 -1.43
C GLY A 30 7.65 -7.24 -0.30
N GLU A 31 8.50 -7.37 0.72
CA GLU A 31 8.30 -8.23 1.89
C GLU A 31 7.49 -7.56 3.01
N THR A 32 7.24 -6.25 2.92
CA THR A 32 6.50 -5.52 3.95
C THR A 32 5.09 -6.09 4.04
N VAL A 33 4.69 -6.57 5.21
CA VAL A 33 3.37 -7.15 5.45
C VAL A 33 2.45 -6.08 6.03
N LEU A 34 1.33 -5.84 5.34
CA LEU A 34 0.29 -4.93 5.78
C LEU A 34 -0.51 -5.51 6.94
N ARG A 35 -0.82 -4.66 7.92
CA ARG A 35 -1.60 -4.98 9.12
C ARG A 35 -2.83 -4.07 9.21
N PRO A 36 -3.92 -4.52 9.86
CA PRO A 36 -5.05 -3.64 10.13
C PRO A 36 -4.61 -2.39 10.90
N GLY A 37 -5.09 -1.22 10.48
CA GLY A 37 -4.71 0.07 11.06
C GLY A 37 -3.44 0.69 10.46
N ASP A 38 -2.77 0.01 9.52
CA ASP A 38 -1.70 0.62 8.74
C ASP A 38 -2.28 1.67 7.79
N GLU A 39 -1.65 2.85 7.74
CA GLU A 39 -1.89 3.87 6.74
C GLU A 39 -0.81 3.78 5.64
N LEU A 40 -1.19 4.03 4.38
CA LEU A 40 -0.28 3.88 3.25
C LEU A 40 -0.02 5.21 2.55
N LEU A 41 1.26 5.54 2.40
CA LEU A 41 1.67 6.60 1.50
C LEU A 41 1.83 6.00 0.10
N VAL A 42 0.89 6.32 -0.80
CA VAL A 42 0.88 5.81 -2.17
C VAL A 42 1.04 6.95 -3.16
N VAL A 43 1.99 6.80 -4.08
CA VAL A 43 2.13 7.67 -5.26
C VAL A 43 1.49 6.95 -6.43
N SER A 44 0.50 7.55 -7.06
CA SER A 44 -0.22 6.94 -8.18
C SER A 44 -0.72 7.99 -9.15
N ARG A 45 -1.01 7.60 -10.40
CA ARG A 45 -1.76 8.45 -11.31
C ARG A 45 -3.25 8.49 -10.96
N PRO A 46 -3.97 9.59 -11.29
CA PRO A 46 -5.39 9.74 -10.95
C PRO A 46 -6.28 8.60 -11.44
N GLU A 47 -5.99 8.02 -12.61
CA GLU A 47 -6.81 6.97 -13.23
C GLU A 47 -6.76 5.64 -12.45
N ALA A 48 -5.77 5.48 -11.56
CA ALA A 48 -5.59 4.30 -10.74
C ALA A 48 -6.19 4.42 -9.33
N LEU A 49 -6.64 5.61 -8.90
CA LEU A 49 -7.16 5.86 -7.55
C LEU A 49 -8.35 4.95 -7.21
N GLY A 50 -9.36 4.87 -8.09
CA GLY A 50 -10.54 4.04 -7.82
C GLY A 50 -10.26 2.52 -7.76
N LYS A 51 -9.18 2.04 -8.39
CA LYS A 51 -8.73 0.64 -8.24
C LYS A 51 -7.98 0.43 -6.93
N LEU A 52 -7.23 1.44 -6.50
CA LEU A 52 -6.47 1.41 -5.24
C LEU A 52 -7.42 1.39 -4.04
N GLU A 53 -8.46 2.24 -4.03
CA GLU A 53 -9.49 2.25 -2.97
C GLU A 53 -10.17 0.88 -2.83
N LYS A 54 -10.52 0.23 -3.94
CA LYS A 54 -11.12 -1.12 -3.93
C LYS A 54 -10.18 -2.21 -3.43
N LEU A 55 -8.86 -2.03 -3.56
CA LEU A 55 -7.87 -3.02 -3.12
C LEU A 55 -7.63 -2.94 -1.60
N LEU A 56 -7.85 -1.76 -1.01
CA LEU A 56 -7.57 -1.47 0.39
C LEU A 56 -8.82 -1.53 1.29
N SER A 57 -10.02 -1.54 0.70
CA SER A 57 -11.28 -1.79 1.40
C SER A 57 -11.48 -3.26 1.76
#